data_AF-A0A5M9NJ95-F1
#
_entry.id   AF-A0A5M9NJ95-F1
#
_cell.length_a   1.000
_cell.length_b   1.000
_cell.length_c   1.000
_cell.angle_alpha   90.00
_cell.angle_beta   90.00
_cell.angle_gamma   90.00
#
_symmetry.space_group_name_H-M   'P 1'
#
loop_
_entity.id
_entity.type
_entity.pdbx_description
1 polymer ?
#
loop_
_entity_poly.entity_id
_entity_poly.type
_entity_poly.pdbx_seq_one_letter_code
_entity_poly.pdbx_strand_id
1 'polypeptide(L)'
;MENNADISANAILINDSLNRAEAVLQDLLIFSLEEIKNNPSSEEKILSLWSESITDLGNFFFQECQKVNNKRLYKHVMRSLMFKR
;
A
#
# COMPACT_ATOMS: atom_id res chain seq x y z
N MET A 1 -2.73 -1.69 -34.74
CA MET A 1 -1.43 -2.12 -34.19
C MET A 1 -1.15 -1.21 -33.02
N GLU A 2 -1.29 -1.74 -31.80
CA GLU A 2 -0.99 -1.03 -30.56
C GLU A 2 0.52 -0.78 -30.49
N ASN A 3 0.93 0.47 -30.56
CA ASN A 3 2.28 0.85 -30.16
C ASN A 3 2.30 0.79 -28.64
N ASN A 4 2.79 -0.34 -28.12
CA ASN A 4 3.18 -0.51 -26.72
C ASN A 4 4.07 0.67 -26.33
N ALA A 5 3.50 1.60 -25.57
CA ALA A 5 4.22 2.73 -25.03
C ALA A 5 5.33 2.19 -24.13
N ASP A 6 6.56 2.50 -24.51
CA ASP A 6 7.78 2.15 -23.79
C ASP A 6 7.62 2.58 -22.32
N ILE A 7 7.46 1.60 -21.42
CA ILE A 7 7.30 1.88 -19.99
C ILE A 7 8.62 2.48 -19.54
N SER A 8 8.61 3.76 -19.15
CA SER A 8 9.83 4.45 -18.73
C SER A 8 10.57 3.63 -17.66
N ALA A 9 11.91 3.66 -17.67
CA ALA A 9 12.74 2.96 -16.68
C ALA A 9 12.29 3.26 -15.23
N ASN A 10 11.82 4.49 -14.96
CA ASN A 10 11.27 4.87 -13.67
C ASN A 10 9.99 4.10 -13.31
N ALA A 11 9.11 3.84 -14.27
CA ALA A 11 7.89 3.06 -14.02
C ALA A 11 8.20 1.57 -13.74
N ILE A 12 9.23 1.00 -14.38
CA ILE A 12 9.74 -0.34 -14.05
C ILE A 12 10.27 -0.36 -12.60
N LEU A 13 11.11 0.61 -12.24
CA LEU A 13 11.66 0.72 -10.88
C LEU A 13 10.56 0.90 -9.82
N ILE A 14 9.53 1.69 -10.12
CA ILE A 14 8.35 1.85 -9.25
C ILE A 14 7.65 0.51 -9.07
N ASN A 15 7.38 -0.21 -10.15
CA ASN A 15 6.70 -1.51 -10.11
C ASN A 15 7.49 -2.54 -9.29
N ASP A 16 8.79 -2.67 -9.53
CA ASP A 16 9.64 -3.61 -8.79
C ASP A 16 9.72 -3.26 -7.29
N SER A 17 9.72 -1.96 -6.97
CA SER A 17 9.73 -1.50 -5.58
C SER A 17 8.40 -1.78 -4.89
N LEU A 18 7.27 -1.61 -5.60
CA LEU A 18 5.95 -1.97 -5.09
C LEU A 18 5.83 -3.48 -4.85
N ASN A 19 6.32 -4.32 -5.77
CA ASN A 19 6.32 -5.77 -5.61
C ASN A 19 7.14 -6.22 -4.39
N ARG A 20 8.31 -5.60 -4.16
CA ARG A 20 9.11 -5.89 -2.96
C ARG A 20 8.41 -5.45 -1.67
N ALA A 21 7.78 -4.27 -1.67
CA ALA A 21 7.02 -3.80 -0.52
C ALA A 21 5.82 -4.72 -0.23
N GLU A 22 5.12 -5.18 -1.28
CA GLU A 22 4.03 -6.14 -1.16
C GLU A 22 4.49 -7.45 -0.50
N ALA A 23 5.60 -8.03 -0.95
CA ALA A 23 6.14 -9.25 -0.36
C ALA A 23 6.44 -9.08 1.15
N VAL A 24 7.05 -7.97 1.53
CA VAL A 24 7.32 -7.66 2.96
C VAL A 24 6.02 -7.55 3.76
N LEU A 25 4.99 -6.90 3.22
CA LEU A 25 3.70 -6.76 3.88
C LEU A 25 2.97 -8.11 4.00
N GLN A 26 3.09 -8.98 3.00
CA GLN A 26 2.53 -10.33 3.04
C GLN A 26 3.19 -11.17 4.15
N ASP A 27 4.52 -11.14 4.26
CA ASP A 27 5.25 -11.82 5.33
C ASP A 27 4.84 -11.30 6.71
N LEU A 28 4.73 -9.98 6.88
CA LEU A 28 4.29 -9.36 8.13
C LEU A 28 2.85 -9.77 8.51
N LEU A 29 1.96 -9.93 7.54
CA LEU A 29 0.61 -10.39 7.78
C LEU A 29 0.61 -11.85 8.27
N ILE A 30 1.42 -12.71 7.66
CA ILE A 30 1.56 -14.11 8.09
C ILE A 30 2.05 -14.15 9.55
N PHE A 31 3.10 -13.41 9.90
CA PHE A 31 3.59 -13.34 11.29
C PHE A 31 2.55 -12.80 12.26
N SER A 32 1.78 -11.78 11.84
CA SER A 32 0.69 -11.22 12.66
C SER A 32 -0.38 -12.28 12.96
N LEU A 33 -0.78 -13.05 11.95
CA LEU A 33 -1.79 -14.10 12.11
C LEU A 33 -1.28 -15.28 12.96
N GLU A 34 0.00 -15.62 12.85
CA GLU A 34 0.62 -16.63 13.71
C GLU A 34 0.66 -16.19 15.18
N GLU A 35 0.98 -14.93 15.46
CA GLU A 35 0.94 -14.39 16.82
C GLU A 35 -0.49 -14.39 17.39
N ILE A 36 -1.49 -13.99 16.60
CA ILE A 36 -2.91 -14.07 17.03
C ILE A 36 -3.30 -15.51 17.34
N LYS A 37 -2.90 -16.46 16.49
CA LYS A 37 -3.20 -17.88 16.68
C LYS A 37 -2.56 -18.44 17.96
N ASN A 38 -1.32 -18.06 18.25
CA ASN A 38 -0.57 -18.57 19.41
C ASN A 38 -0.91 -17.80 20.70
N ASN A 39 -1.34 -16.55 20.57
CA ASN A 39 -1.65 -15.64 21.66
C ASN A 39 -2.84 -14.74 21.30
N PRO A 40 -4.10 -15.23 21.42
CA PRO A 40 -5.29 -14.48 21.01
C PRO A 40 -5.47 -13.13 21.71
N SER A 41 -4.90 -12.95 22.91
CA SER A 41 -4.96 -11.68 23.63
C SER A 41 -4.21 -10.53 22.93
N SER A 42 -3.35 -10.85 21.95
CA SER A 42 -2.59 -9.88 21.16
C SER A 42 -3.38 -9.24 20.02
N GLU A 43 -4.56 -9.77 19.67
CA GLU A 43 -5.30 -9.39 18.46
C GLU A 43 -5.61 -7.89 18.41
N GLU A 44 -6.10 -7.30 19.50
CA GLU A 44 -6.41 -5.87 19.57
C GLU A 44 -5.16 -5.00 19.35
N LYS A 45 -4.02 -5.42 19.92
CA LYS A 45 -2.74 -4.72 19.74
C LYS A 45 -2.25 -4.81 18.29
N ILE A 46 -2.35 -5.98 17.68
CA ILE A 46 -1.96 -6.20 16.29
C ILE A 46 -2.86 -5.40 15.34
N LEU A 47 -4.17 -5.36 15.62
CA LEU A 47 -5.12 -4.53 14.88
C LEU A 47 -4.74 -3.04 14.97
N SER A 48 -4.35 -2.55 16.16
CA SER A 48 -3.87 -1.16 16.32
C SER A 48 -2.64 -0.89 15.46
N LEU A 49 -1.64 -1.78 15.49
CA LEU A 49 -0.41 -1.63 14.70
C LEU A 49 -0.68 -1.54 13.20
N TRP A 50 -1.54 -2.41 12.67
CA TRP A 50 -1.94 -2.37 11.26
C TRP A 50 -2.73 -1.10 10.92
N SER A 51 -3.67 -0.70 11.78
CA SER A 51 -4.51 0.47 11.57
C SER A 51 -3.71 1.77 11.56
N GLU A 52 -2.79 1.94 12.51
CA GLU A 52 -1.86 3.06 12.60
C GLU A 52 -0.96 3.12 11.35
N SER A 53 -0.33 2.00 11.00
CA SER A 53 0.59 1.93 9.86
C SER A 53 -0.09 2.26 8.52
N ILE A 54 -1.29 1.73 8.28
CA ILE A 54 -2.06 2.01 7.06
C ILE A 54 -2.50 3.48 7.02
N THR A 55 -2.91 4.03 8.17
CA THR A 55 -3.31 5.43 8.28
C THR A 55 -2.15 6.37 7.97
N ASP A 56 -0.98 6.11 8.57
CA ASP A 56 0.21 6.92 8.37
C ASP A 56 0.70 6.88 6.93
N LEU A 57 0.71 5.69 6.31
CA LEU A 57 1.05 5.55 4.90
C LEU A 57 0.07 6.30 3.99
N GLY A 58 -1.24 6.21 4.27
CA GLY A 58 -2.28 6.93 3.54
C GLY A 58 -2.13 8.45 3.65
N ASN A 59 -1.83 8.94 4.85
CA ASN A 59 -1.57 10.35 5.13
C ASN A 59 -0.32 10.85 4.40
N PHE A 60 0.77 10.09 4.46
CA PHE A 60 2.01 10.41 3.74
C PHE A 60 1.76 10.48 2.23
N PHE A 61 1.10 9.48 1.65
CA PHE A 61 0.78 9.44 0.22
C PHE A 61 -0.07 10.64 -0.21
N PHE A 62 -1.06 11.03 0.61
CA PHE A 62 -1.86 12.22 0.39
C PHE A 62 -1.00 13.49 0.42
N GLN A 63 -0.17 13.67 1.44
CA GLN A 63 0.69 14.84 1.61
C GLN A 63 1.67 15.01 0.44
N GLU A 64 2.32 13.93 0.01
CA GLU A 64 3.24 13.98 -1.15
C GLU A 64 2.50 14.34 -2.44
N CYS A 65 1.31 13.78 -2.68
CA CYS A 65 0.47 14.19 -3.81
C CYS A 65 0.08 15.67 -3.74
N GLN A 66 -0.15 16.22 -2.54
CA GLN A 66 -0.44 17.65 -2.37
C GLN A 66 0.77 18.53 -2.68
N LYS A 67 1.98 18.15 -2.22
CA LYS A 67 3.22 18.91 -2.44
C LYS A 67 3.50 19.18 -3.92
N VAL A 68 3.15 18.22 -4.79
CA VAL A 68 3.32 18.34 -6.25
C VAL A 68 2.03 18.78 -6.98
N ASN A 69 1.04 19.29 -6.25
CA ASN A 69 -0.28 19.71 -6.76
C ASN A 69 -1.02 18.62 -7.58
N ASN A 70 -0.80 17.34 -7.27
CA ASN A 70 -1.41 16.19 -7.93
C ASN A 70 -2.44 15.47 -7.05
N LYS A 71 -3.38 16.24 -6.47
CA LYS A 71 -4.50 15.69 -5.67
C LYS A 71 -5.38 14.72 -6.48
N ARG A 72 -5.34 14.80 -7.81
CA ARG A 72 -6.09 13.92 -8.72
C ARG A 72 -5.60 12.48 -8.63
N LEU A 73 -4.29 12.25 -8.57
CA LEU A 73 -3.70 10.92 -8.42
C LEU A 73 -4.22 10.23 -7.15
N TYR A 74 -4.12 10.90 -6.00
CA TYR A 74 -4.65 10.41 -4.74
C TYR A 74 -6.13 9.99 -4.85
N LYS A 75 -6.98 10.88 -5.37
CA LYS A 75 -8.41 10.61 -5.55
C LYS A 75 -8.67 9.41 -6.47
N HIS A 76 -7.90 9.26 -7.54
CA HIS A 76 -8.04 8.13 -8.45
C HIS A 76 -7.65 6.82 -7.77
N VAL A 77 -6.49 6.76 -7.10
CA VAL A 77 -6.04 5.56 -6.40
C VAL A 77 -7.05 5.16 -5.33
N MET A 78 -7.48 6.09 -4.47
CA MET A 78 -8.45 5.80 -3.41
C MET A 78 -9.81 5.33 -3.97
N ARG A 79 -10.28 5.93 -5.08
CA ARG A 79 -11.50 5.46 -5.76
C ARG A 79 -11.34 4.06 -6.32
N SER A 80 -10.21 3.74 -6.94
CA SER A 80 -9.92 2.40 -7.44
C SER A 80 -9.87 1.34 -6.34
N LEU A 81 -9.42 1.71 -5.13
CA LEU A 81 -9.44 0.82 -3.97
C LEU A 81 -10.86 0.59 -3.42
N MET A 82 -11.67 1.65 -3.31
CA MET A 82 -13.04 1.55 -2.79
C MET A 82 -14.03 0.91 -3.76
N PHE A 83 -13.87 1.19 -5.05
CA PHE A 83 -14.72 0.69 -6.11
C PHE A 83 -13.84 -0.17 -7.01
N LYS A 84 -13.69 -1.46 -6.64
CA LYS A 84 -13.08 -2.47 -7.52
C LYS A 84 -13.70 -2.29 -8.92
N ARG A 85 -12.88 -1.92 -9.90
CA ARG A 85 -13.28 -1.95 -11.31
C ARG A 85 -13.23 -3.37 -11.83
#